data_AF-A0A3B5L434-F1
#
_entry.id   AF-A0A3B5L434-F1
#
_cell.length_a   1.000
_cell.length_b   1.000
_cell.length_c   1.000
_cell.angle_alpha   90.00
_cell.angle_beta   90.00
_cell.angle_gamma   90.00
#
_symmetry.space_group_name_H-M   'P 1'
#
loop_
_entity.id
_entity.type
_entity.pdbx_description
1 polymer ?
#
loop_
_entity_poly.entity_id
_entity_poly.type
_entity_poly.pdbx_seq_one_letter_code
_entity_poly.pdbx_strand_id
1 'polypeptide(L)'
;NVGSGKTMLMDLFYSHVENSCKKRVHFNSFMLDIHKSKKQSLPKRRLGEMFNYDPISPVAMEISSEICLLCFDEFQVTDVADAMILKQLFEALFKTGVVVVATSNRPPDVKRLFSCICAQKYCHTVCLDSGIDYRSLTVLFLKTFYCIEVNFHCALVSLVTGSRVLTVLGRDVTLQKTCGSIADCTFEELCGKPTGASDYLEMARIFDTVFIRHVPKLTLTLKDQARRFITLIDNFYDHKVRVVLLAAAPLEQLFVHTGGEDERDRQLLDDLGLSDEAAERLTLFTAEEEIFAFQRTVSRLREMQTEAYWMEGDRSSSSRHMSS
;
A
#
# COMPACT_ATOMS: atom_id res chain seq x y z
N ASN A 1 4.98 0.54 13.30
CA ASN A 1 4.79 2.01 13.30
C ASN A 1 5.06 2.60 11.93
N VAL A 2 4.03 3.22 11.34
CA VAL A 2 4.07 3.91 10.03
C VAL A 2 4.68 5.30 10.20
N GLY A 3 5.32 5.85 9.16
CA GLY A 3 5.81 7.23 9.17
C GLY A 3 7.01 7.51 10.07
N SER A 4 7.72 6.46 10.50
CA SER A 4 8.95 6.55 11.33
C SER A 4 10.23 6.90 10.56
N GLY A 5 10.13 7.34 9.31
CA GLY A 5 11.28 7.75 8.48
C GLY A 5 12.10 6.59 7.88
N LYS A 6 11.59 5.36 7.85
CA LYS A 6 12.32 4.18 7.33
C LYS A 6 12.71 4.33 5.85
N THR A 7 11.77 4.77 5.01
CA THR A 7 12.00 5.02 3.58
C THR A 7 13.03 6.13 3.38
N MET A 8 12.93 7.23 4.14
CA MET A 8 13.92 8.33 4.11
C MET A 8 15.33 7.84 4.49
N LEU A 9 15.44 6.99 5.53
CA LEU A 9 16.72 6.39 5.92
C LEU A 9 17.28 5.48 4.82
N MET A 10 16.41 4.72 4.14
CA MET A 10 16.80 3.92 2.98
C MET A 10 17.24 4.81 1.80
N ASP A 11 16.56 5.93 1.55
CA ASP A 11 16.95 6.91 0.52
C ASP A 11 18.35 7.47 0.79
N LEU A 12 18.59 7.91 2.04
CA LEU A 12 19.88 8.43 2.48
C LEU A 12 20.97 7.36 2.40
N PHE A 13 20.71 6.16 2.89
CA PHE A 13 21.65 5.05 2.79
C PHE A 13 21.99 4.73 1.32
N TYR A 14 20.98 4.53 0.48
CA TYR A 14 21.17 4.15 -0.91
C TYR A 14 21.90 5.23 -1.70
N SER A 15 21.62 6.51 -1.46
CA SER A 15 22.29 7.63 -2.14
C SER A 15 23.77 7.77 -1.78
N HIS A 16 24.15 7.47 -0.52
CA HIS A 16 25.52 7.63 -0.03
C HIS A 16 26.42 6.41 -0.28
N VAL A 17 25.87 5.25 -0.62
CA VAL A 17 26.68 4.08 -0.99
C VAL A 17 27.38 4.35 -2.33
N GLU A 18 28.71 4.42 -2.34
CA GLU A 18 29.50 4.69 -3.56
C GLU A 18 29.54 3.50 -4.55
N ASN A 19 29.13 2.30 -4.12
CA ASN A 19 29.10 1.11 -4.96
C ASN A 19 28.05 1.24 -6.08
N SER A 20 28.48 1.06 -7.33
CA SER A 20 27.62 1.08 -8.52
C SER A 20 26.79 -0.20 -8.68
N CYS A 21 27.26 -1.34 -8.13
CA CYS A 21 26.57 -2.63 -8.18
C CYS A 21 25.51 -2.72 -7.07
N LYS A 22 24.57 -1.76 -7.06
CA LYS A 22 23.46 -1.68 -6.11
C LYS A 22 22.14 -1.58 -6.84
N LYS A 23 21.10 -2.21 -6.28
CA LYS A 23 19.75 -2.14 -6.81
C LYS A 23 18.76 -1.92 -5.68
N ARG A 24 17.82 -1.01 -5.89
CA ARG A 24 16.68 -0.81 -5.01
C ARG A 24 15.40 -1.24 -5.70
N VAL A 25 14.57 -2.00 -5.00
CA VAL A 25 13.30 -2.54 -5.52
C VAL A 25 12.21 -2.50 -4.46
N HIS A 26 10.97 -2.30 -4.89
CA HIS A 26 9.80 -2.61 -4.08
C HIS A 26 9.60 -4.12 -3.99
N PHE A 27 9.30 -4.63 -2.80
CA PHE A 27 9.22 -6.07 -2.54
C PHE A 27 8.22 -6.81 -3.46
N ASN A 28 7.01 -6.27 -3.64
CA ASN A 28 5.98 -6.90 -4.47
C ASN A 28 6.41 -7.03 -5.94
N SER A 29 7.06 -5.99 -6.49
CA SER A 29 7.59 -6.03 -7.86
C SER A 29 8.67 -7.11 -8.00
N PHE A 30 9.54 -7.22 -7.00
CA PHE A 30 10.61 -8.22 -7.00
C PHE A 30 10.10 -9.65 -6.96
N MET A 31 9.06 -9.93 -6.16
CA MET A 31 8.46 -11.25 -6.11
C MET A 31 7.81 -11.66 -7.44
N LEU A 32 7.14 -10.72 -8.12
CA LEU A 32 6.58 -10.95 -9.45
C LEU A 32 7.68 -11.33 -10.46
N ASP A 33 8.82 -10.62 -10.41
CA ASP A 33 9.97 -10.90 -11.27
C ASP A 33 10.54 -12.30 -10.98
N ILE A 34 10.70 -12.69 -9.71
CA ILE A 34 11.16 -14.04 -9.34
C ILE A 34 10.20 -15.11 -9.84
N HIS A 35 8.90 -14.94 -9.64
CA HIS A 35 7.89 -15.90 -10.12
C HIS A 35 7.93 -16.06 -11.64
N LYS A 36 8.20 -14.96 -12.36
CA LYS A 36 8.38 -14.99 -13.82
C LYS A 36 9.68 -15.70 -14.22
N SER A 37 10.81 -15.37 -13.61
CA SER A 37 12.10 -16.01 -13.89
C SER A 37 12.06 -17.51 -13.57
N LYS A 38 11.49 -17.89 -12.42
CA LYS A 38 11.26 -19.30 -12.04
C LYS A 38 10.48 -20.07 -13.11
N LYS A 39 9.43 -19.47 -13.69
CA LYS A 39 8.64 -20.09 -14.77
C LYS A 39 9.45 -20.28 -16.04
N GLN A 40 10.37 -19.38 -16.35
CA GLN A 40 11.23 -19.45 -17.53
C GLN A 40 12.38 -20.45 -17.37
N SER A 41 12.92 -20.58 -16.15
CA SER A 41 13.99 -21.53 -15.82
C SER A 41 13.51 -22.97 -15.64
N LEU A 42 12.19 -23.22 -15.56
CA LEU A 42 11.64 -24.57 -15.52
C LEU A 42 11.86 -25.26 -16.88
N PRO A 43 12.57 -26.40 -16.93
CA PRO A 43 12.71 -27.14 -18.17
C PRO A 43 11.32 -27.57 -18.69
N LYS A 44 11.10 -27.47 -20.00
CA LYS A 44 9.89 -28.02 -20.65
C LYS A 44 9.80 -29.50 -20.27
N ARG A 45 8.80 -29.85 -19.46
CA ARG A 45 8.61 -31.20 -18.91
C ARG A 45 8.77 -32.25 -20.02
N ARG A 46 9.85 -33.04 -19.97
CA ARG A 46 9.90 -34.34 -20.64
C ARG A 46 9.23 -35.34 -19.71
N LEU A 47 8.29 -36.10 -20.25
CA LEU A 47 7.51 -37.09 -19.52
C LEU A 47 8.48 -38.18 -19.01
N GLY A 48 8.70 -38.27 -17.69
CA GLY A 48 9.34 -39.44 -17.07
C GLY A 48 10.58 -39.22 -16.18
N GLU A 49 11.18 -38.02 -16.10
CA GLU A 49 12.36 -37.79 -15.25
C GLU A 49 12.08 -36.77 -14.13
N MET A 50 12.07 -37.24 -12.88
CA MET A 50 12.08 -36.39 -11.68
C MET A 50 13.52 -35.91 -11.42
N PHE A 51 13.91 -34.78 -12.01
CA PHE A 51 15.11 -34.08 -11.55
C PHE A 51 14.79 -33.25 -10.31
N ASN A 52 15.63 -33.37 -9.27
CA ASN A 52 15.65 -32.50 -8.11
C ASN A 52 16.29 -31.16 -8.53
N TYR A 53 15.58 -30.41 -9.37
CA TYR A 53 16.03 -29.13 -9.92
C TYR A 53 15.67 -28.02 -8.94
N ASP A 54 16.67 -27.32 -8.42
CA ASP A 54 16.45 -26.09 -7.66
C ASP A 54 16.24 -24.93 -8.64
N PRO A 55 15.01 -24.42 -8.81
CA PRO A 55 14.74 -23.37 -9.79
C PRO A 55 15.15 -21.98 -9.28
N ILE A 56 15.56 -21.84 -8.01
CA ILE A 56 15.90 -20.56 -7.39
C ILE A 56 17.40 -20.26 -7.49
N SER A 57 18.24 -21.28 -7.40
CA SER A 57 19.70 -21.12 -7.49
C SER A 57 20.17 -20.38 -8.77
N PRO A 58 19.67 -20.69 -10.00
CA PRO A 58 20.05 -19.94 -11.20
C PRO A 58 19.68 -18.45 -11.12
N VAL A 59 18.49 -18.14 -10.58
CA VAL A 59 18.00 -16.76 -10.39
C VAL A 59 18.89 -16.02 -9.39
N ALA A 60 19.30 -16.67 -8.30
CA ALA A 60 20.23 -16.08 -7.33
C ALA A 60 21.61 -15.79 -7.93
N MET A 61 22.09 -16.67 -8.82
CA MET A 61 23.38 -16.49 -9.50
C MET A 61 23.33 -15.33 -10.50
N GLU A 62 22.24 -15.20 -11.24
CA GLU A 62 22.01 -14.06 -12.14
C GLU A 62 22.02 -12.74 -11.35
N ILE A 63 21.23 -12.66 -10.28
CA ILE A 63 21.17 -11.48 -9.40
C ILE A 63 22.54 -11.16 -8.80
N SER A 64 23.27 -12.17 -8.31
CA SER A 64 24.56 -11.95 -7.66
C SER A 64 25.69 -11.59 -8.63
N SER A 65 25.55 -11.92 -9.93
CA SER A 65 26.50 -11.48 -10.96
C SER A 65 26.41 -9.99 -11.26
N GLU A 66 25.24 -9.38 -11.05
CA GLU A 66 24.96 -7.97 -11.35
C GLU A 66 25.00 -7.07 -10.12
N ILE A 67 24.64 -7.60 -8.94
CA ILE A 67 24.30 -6.80 -7.77
C ILE A 67 25.07 -7.30 -6.55
N CYS A 68 25.78 -6.39 -5.88
CA CYS A 68 26.43 -6.62 -4.60
C CYS A 68 25.59 -6.12 -3.41
N LEU A 69 24.70 -5.14 -3.65
CA LEU A 69 23.81 -4.56 -2.63
C LEU A 69 22.36 -4.53 -3.14
N LEU A 70 21.48 -5.25 -2.45
CA LEU A 70 20.05 -5.30 -2.75
C LEU A 70 19.24 -4.61 -1.64
N CYS A 71 18.60 -3.51 -1.98
CA CYS A 71 17.76 -2.72 -1.07
C CYS A 71 16.27 -2.99 -1.33
N PHE A 72 15.57 -3.55 -0.35
CA PHE A 72 14.13 -3.71 -0.37
C PHE A 72 13.43 -2.57 0.33
N ASP A 73 12.50 -1.93 -0.37
CA ASP A 73 11.51 -1.06 0.26
C ASP A 73 10.21 -1.83 0.53
N GLU A 74 9.57 -1.50 1.66
CA GLU A 74 8.30 -2.08 2.10
C GLU A 74 8.29 -3.61 2.11
N PHE A 75 9.33 -4.23 2.68
CA PHE A 75 9.44 -5.69 2.78
C PHE A 75 8.29 -6.26 3.62
N GLN A 76 7.39 -6.99 2.95
CA GLN A 76 6.18 -7.58 3.51
C GLN A 76 5.96 -8.94 2.85
N VAL A 77 5.93 -10.02 3.62
CA VAL A 77 5.54 -11.33 3.10
C VAL A 77 4.23 -11.74 3.76
N THR A 78 3.23 -12.01 2.93
CA THR A 78 1.89 -12.44 3.35
C THR A 78 1.66 -13.92 3.07
N ASP A 79 2.27 -14.49 2.02
CA ASP A 79 2.08 -15.88 1.63
C ASP A 79 3.23 -16.79 2.11
N VAL A 80 2.87 -17.99 2.59
CA VAL A 80 3.80 -19.05 3.00
C VAL A 80 4.60 -19.58 1.79
N ALA A 81 3.99 -19.65 0.60
CA ALA A 81 4.70 -20.11 -0.60
C ALA A 81 5.83 -19.15 -1.00
N ASP A 82 5.58 -17.85 -0.93
CA ASP A 82 6.57 -16.80 -1.16
C ASP A 82 7.69 -16.83 -0.11
N ALA A 83 7.33 -17.08 1.16
CA ALA A 83 8.31 -17.25 2.23
C ALA A 83 9.30 -18.40 1.96
N MET A 84 8.82 -19.53 1.41
CA MET A 84 9.68 -20.65 1.03
C MET A 84 10.64 -20.32 -0.12
N ILE A 85 10.19 -19.53 -1.10
CA ILE A 85 11.02 -19.08 -2.23
C ILE A 85 12.11 -18.13 -1.73
N LEU A 86 11.73 -17.14 -0.92
CA LEU A 86 12.66 -16.15 -0.36
C LEU A 86 13.72 -16.80 0.52
N LYS A 87 13.35 -17.88 1.23
CA LYS A 87 14.31 -18.68 1.99
C LYS A 87 15.48 -19.14 1.14
N GLN A 88 15.17 -19.88 0.08
CA GLN A 88 16.17 -20.46 -0.81
C GLN A 88 16.97 -19.37 -1.52
N LEU A 89 16.29 -18.29 -1.93
CA LEU A 89 16.93 -17.17 -2.61
C LEU A 89 17.94 -16.46 -1.72
N PHE A 90 17.55 -16.05 -0.51
CA PHE A 90 18.44 -15.32 0.38
C PHE A 90 19.60 -16.19 0.87
N GLU A 91 19.38 -17.48 1.14
CA GLU A 91 20.48 -18.39 1.45
C GLU A 91 21.52 -18.46 0.32
N ALA A 92 21.08 -18.47 -0.94
CA ALA A 92 21.97 -18.46 -2.09
C ALA A 92 22.69 -17.10 -2.26
N LEU A 93 21.96 -15.98 -2.14
CA LEU A 93 22.51 -14.63 -2.24
C LEU A 93 23.53 -14.32 -1.14
N PHE A 94 23.31 -14.78 0.09
CA PHE A 94 24.26 -14.58 1.19
C PHE A 94 25.53 -15.41 0.99
N LYS A 95 25.43 -16.61 0.41
CA LYS A 95 26.61 -17.43 0.07
C LYS A 95 27.47 -16.81 -1.03
N THR A 96 26.86 -16.04 -1.94
CA THR A 96 27.58 -15.31 -2.99
C THR A 96 28.10 -13.94 -2.54
N GLY A 97 27.81 -13.53 -1.29
CA GLY A 97 28.32 -12.29 -0.70
C GLY A 97 27.45 -11.06 -0.97
N VAL A 98 26.23 -11.23 -1.49
CA VAL A 98 25.28 -10.12 -1.68
C VAL A 98 24.78 -9.61 -0.34
N VAL A 99 24.88 -8.30 -0.13
CA VAL A 99 24.36 -7.61 1.06
C VAL A 99 22.91 -7.23 0.80
N VAL A 100 22.02 -7.55 1.75
CA VAL A 100 20.60 -7.18 1.67
C VAL A 100 20.26 -6.19 2.78
N VAL A 101 19.62 -5.08 2.39
CA VAL A 101 19.07 -4.09 3.33
C VAL A 101 17.58 -4.00 3.06
N ALA A 102 16.75 -4.04 4.10
CA ALA A 102 15.30 -4.01 3.95
C ALA A 102 14.64 -3.07 4.95
N THR A 103 13.68 -2.27 4.49
CA THR A 103 12.74 -1.56 5.36
C THR A 103 11.47 -2.40 5.51
N SER A 104 10.94 -2.51 6.73
CA SER A 104 9.63 -3.15 6.95
C SER A 104 8.82 -2.38 7.97
N ASN A 105 7.51 -2.32 7.73
CA ASN A 105 6.54 -1.75 8.66
C ASN A 105 5.95 -2.79 9.61
N ARG A 106 6.28 -4.08 9.43
CA ARG A 106 5.89 -5.18 10.32
C ARG A 106 6.91 -5.31 11.47
N PRO A 107 6.47 -5.44 12.74
CA PRO A 107 7.37 -5.64 13.87
C PRO A 107 8.20 -6.91 13.66
N PRO A 108 9.40 -7.00 14.26
CA PRO A 108 10.36 -8.08 14.04
C PRO A 108 9.92 -9.46 14.59
N ASP A 109 8.62 -9.74 14.68
CA ASP A 109 8.11 -11.11 14.55
C ASP A 109 8.21 -11.64 13.11
N VAL A 110 8.77 -10.81 12.23
CA VAL A 110 9.70 -11.21 11.16
C VAL A 110 10.67 -12.32 11.61
N LYS A 111 11.00 -12.44 12.92
CA LYS A 111 11.67 -13.60 13.50
C LYS A 111 11.03 -14.93 13.13
N ARG A 112 9.72 -15.07 12.89
CA ARG A 112 9.10 -16.35 12.49
C ARG A 112 9.19 -16.64 10.99
N LEU A 113 9.16 -15.58 10.19
CA LEU A 113 9.31 -15.70 8.74
C LEU A 113 10.80 -15.84 8.34
N PHE A 114 11.68 -15.11 9.02
CA PHE A 114 13.14 -15.16 8.90
C PHE A 114 13.82 -16.16 9.87
N SER A 115 13.14 -16.75 10.86
CA SER A 115 13.65 -17.96 11.55
C SER A 115 13.69 -19.14 10.61
N CYS A 116 12.79 -19.16 9.62
CA CYS A 116 12.88 -20.10 8.52
C CYS A 116 14.03 -19.75 7.57
N ILE A 117 14.36 -18.46 7.39
CA ILE A 117 15.38 -17.95 6.44
C ILE A 117 16.68 -17.55 7.14
N CYS A 118 17.46 -18.49 7.71
CA CYS A 118 18.87 -18.30 8.14
C CYS A 118 19.29 -16.96 8.82
N ALA A 119 18.37 -16.15 9.35
CA ALA A 119 18.60 -14.71 9.46
C ALA A 119 19.30 -14.30 10.74
N GLN A 120 19.19 -15.09 11.79
CA GLN A 120 19.91 -14.81 13.03
C GLN A 120 21.43 -14.87 12.86
N LYS A 121 21.94 -15.54 11.81
CA LYS A 121 23.38 -15.57 11.51
C LYS A 121 23.87 -14.42 10.63
N TYR A 122 23.03 -13.90 9.74
CA TYR A 122 23.48 -12.97 8.67
C TYR A 122 22.82 -11.58 8.72
N CYS A 123 21.75 -11.39 9.50
CA CYS A 123 20.98 -10.14 9.50
C CYS A 123 21.04 -9.43 10.85
N HIS A 124 21.33 -8.13 10.83
CA HIS A 124 21.25 -7.24 11.99
C HIS A 124 19.98 -6.39 11.91
N THR A 125 19.06 -6.57 12.86
CA THR A 125 17.80 -5.79 12.88
C THR A 125 17.97 -4.51 13.69
N VAL A 126 17.67 -3.37 13.07
CA VAL A 126 17.59 -2.08 13.75
C VAL A 126 16.13 -1.70 13.89
N CYS A 127 15.63 -1.61 15.13
CA CYS A 127 14.29 -1.13 15.38
C CYS A 127 14.27 0.41 15.34
N LEU A 128 13.64 0.96 14.31
CA LEU A 128 13.29 2.38 14.25
C LEU A 128 11.90 2.54 14.86
N ASP A 129 11.86 2.71 16.18
CA ASP A 129 10.66 3.12 16.90
C ASP A 129 10.94 4.39 17.67
N SER A 130 10.72 5.53 17.01
CA SER A 130 10.79 6.85 17.65
C SER A 130 9.55 7.14 18.51
N GLY A 131 8.50 6.30 18.45
CA GLY A 131 7.16 6.63 18.97
C GLY A 131 6.49 7.84 18.30
N ILE A 132 7.20 8.46 17.35
CA ILE A 132 6.84 9.71 16.70
C ILE A 132 6.66 9.42 15.21
N ASP A 133 5.44 9.64 14.73
CA ASP A 133 5.15 9.68 13.30
C ASP A 133 5.63 11.03 12.74
N TYR A 134 6.75 11.02 12.01
CA TYR A 134 7.32 12.23 11.42
C TYR A 134 6.43 12.83 10.33
N ARG A 135 5.51 12.05 9.74
CA ARG A 135 4.47 12.60 8.84
C ARG A 135 3.48 13.48 9.60
N SER A 136 3.27 13.20 10.90
CA SER A 136 2.38 13.95 11.78
C SER A 136 3.06 15.19 12.41
N LEU A 137 4.40 15.27 12.44
CA LEU A 137 5.13 16.41 13.03
C LEU A 137 5.12 17.65 12.14
N THR A 138 5.03 17.49 10.82
CA THR A 138 4.95 18.61 9.86
C THR A 138 3.62 19.39 9.98
N VAL A 139 2.66 18.87 10.76
CA VAL A 139 1.30 19.43 10.92
C VAL A 139 1.22 20.50 12.03
N LEU A 140 2.33 21.16 12.38
CA LEU A 140 2.32 22.14 13.47
C LEU A 140 1.91 23.56 13.08
N PHE A 141 1.80 23.88 11.80
CA PHE A 141 1.29 25.18 11.36
C PHE A 141 0.55 25.01 10.06
N LEU A 142 -0.78 24.84 10.15
CA LEU A 142 -1.78 25.49 9.30
C LEU A 142 -3.17 24.96 9.71
N LYS A 143 -3.98 25.86 10.28
CA LYS A 143 -5.42 25.62 10.41
C LYS A 143 -6.01 25.48 9.00
N THR A 144 -7.03 24.64 8.94
CA THR A 144 -8.01 24.44 7.85
C THR A 144 -7.62 23.36 6.85
N PHE A 145 -8.45 22.31 6.75
CA PHE A 145 -8.82 21.46 5.60
C PHE A 145 -9.35 20.07 6.03
N TYR A 146 -9.45 19.83 7.33
CA TYR A 146 -10.51 19.01 7.92
C TYR A 146 -11.65 19.96 8.33
N CYS A 147 -12.80 19.91 7.65
CA CYS A 147 -13.96 20.72 8.00
C CYS A 147 -15.03 19.84 8.65
N ILE A 148 -15.19 19.95 9.97
CA ILE A 148 -16.43 19.54 10.66
C ILE A 148 -17.55 20.57 10.36
N GLU A 149 -17.19 21.82 10.04
CA GLU A 149 -18.14 22.90 9.80
C GLU A 149 -18.18 23.40 8.35
N VAL A 150 -19.41 23.69 7.93
CA VAL A 150 -19.94 23.87 6.57
C VAL A 150 -19.42 25.12 5.84
N ASN A 151 -18.63 25.98 6.49
CA ASN A 151 -18.43 27.36 6.01
C ASN A 151 -17.39 27.56 4.90
N PHE A 152 -16.55 26.56 4.59
CA PHE A 152 -15.61 26.66 3.46
C PHE A 152 -16.24 26.28 2.10
N HIS A 153 -17.55 25.94 2.10
CA HIS A 153 -18.19 25.17 1.03
C HIS A 153 -18.90 26.00 -0.06
N CYS A 154 -19.12 27.31 0.14
CA CYS A 154 -20.01 28.09 -0.74
C CYS A 154 -19.34 28.81 -1.93
N ALA A 155 -18.01 28.96 -1.97
CA ALA A 155 -17.37 29.72 -3.06
C ALA A 155 -16.94 28.84 -4.25
N LEU A 156 -16.33 27.66 -4.00
CA LEU A 156 -15.77 26.81 -5.07
C LEU A 156 -16.81 25.87 -5.71
N VAL A 157 -17.80 25.42 -4.94
CA VAL A 157 -18.84 24.46 -5.39
C VAL A 157 -19.84 25.06 -6.38
N SER A 158 -20.02 26.38 -6.32
CA SER A 158 -20.91 27.12 -7.22
C SER A 158 -20.49 27.04 -8.70
N LEU A 159 -19.26 26.61 -8.98
CA LEU A 159 -18.72 26.36 -10.33
C LEU A 159 -18.81 24.89 -10.78
N VAL A 160 -19.24 23.96 -9.92
CA VAL A 160 -19.27 22.52 -10.21
C VAL A 160 -20.65 22.11 -10.70
N THR A 161 -20.85 22.10 -12.02
CA THR A 161 -22.19 21.96 -12.63
C THR A 161 -22.36 20.78 -13.59
N GLY A 162 -21.30 20.03 -13.92
CA GLY A 162 -21.35 18.98 -14.95
C GLY A 162 -21.25 17.56 -14.40
N SER A 163 -22.15 16.67 -14.84
CA SER A 163 -21.96 15.23 -14.67
C SER A 163 -20.94 14.72 -15.69
N ARG A 164 -20.05 13.81 -15.26
CA ARG A 164 -19.02 13.22 -16.11
C ARG A 164 -19.05 11.70 -15.99
N VAL A 165 -19.07 11.04 -17.14
CA VAL A 165 -19.01 9.58 -17.24
C VAL A 165 -17.57 9.16 -17.53
N LEU A 166 -17.06 8.23 -16.73
CA LEU A 166 -15.76 7.61 -16.90
C LEU A 166 -15.97 6.19 -17.41
N THR A 167 -15.47 5.87 -18.60
CA THR A 167 -15.54 4.50 -19.14
C THR A 167 -14.28 3.75 -18.73
N VAL A 168 -14.44 2.79 -17.82
CA VAL A 168 -13.36 2.00 -17.22
C VAL A 168 -13.60 0.52 -17.54
N LEU A 169 -12.70 -0.10 -18.29
CA LEU A 169 -12.77 -1.53 -18.67
C LEU A 169 -14.16 -1.95 -19.26
N GLY A 170 -14.79 -1.06 -20.03
CA GLY A 170 -16.10 -1.31 -20.65
C GLY A 170 -17.32 -1.04 -19.78
N ARG A 171 -17.12 -0.46 -18.58
CA ARG A 171 -18.20 -0.02 -17.68
C ARG A 171 -18.16 1.49 -17.47
N ASP A 172 -19.33 2.10 -17.38
CA ASP A 172 -19.47 3.54 -17.12
C ASP A 172 -19.64 3.84 -15.63
N VAL A 173 -18.78 4.73 -15.12
CA VAL A 173 -18.85 5.29 -13.77
C VAL A 173 -19.20 6.76 -13.87
N THR A 174 -20.40 7.12 -13.41
CA THR A 174 -20.91 8.51 -13.48
C THR A 174 -20.65 9.26 -12.18
N LEU A 175 -19.95 10.39 -12.28
CA LEU A 175 -19.78 11.37 -11.21
C LEU A 175 -20.69 12.56 -11.46
N GLN A 176 -21.57 12.89 -10.52
CA GLN A 176 -22.65 13.85 -10.75
C GLN A 176 -22.19 15.30 -10.80
N LYS A 177 -21.16 15.65 -10.03
CA LYS A 177 -20.66 17.02 -9.90
C LYS A 177 -19.17 17.05 -10.17
N THR A 178 -18.81 17.54 -11.34
CA THR A 178 -17.43 17.71 -11.78
C THR A 178 -17.26 19.05 -12.51
N CYS A 179 -16.06 19.60 -12.46
CA CYS A 179 -15.66 20.80 -13.20
C CYS A 179 -14.17 20.74 -13.49
N GLY A 180 -13.80 20.62 -14.77
CA GLY A 180 -12.40 20.48 -15.18
C GLY A 180 -11.72 19.28 -14.51
N SER A 181 -10.68 19.53 -13.72
CA SER A 181 -9.94 18.54 -12.93
C SER A 181 -10.36 18.46 -11.45
N ILE A 182 -11.53 19.01 -11.12
CA ILE A 182 -12.13 18.93 -9.78
C ILE A 182 -13.36 18.03 -9.81
N ALA A 183 -13.44 17.09 -8.87
CA ALA A 183 -14.62 16.28 -8.61
C ALA A 183 -15.21 16.57 -7.23
N ASP A 184 -16.54 16.65 -7.15
CA ASP A 184 -17.29 16.79 -5.90
C ASP A 184 -18.23 15.59 -5.75
N CYS A 185 -17.84 14.67 -4.88
CA CYS A 185 -18.47 13.37 -4.77
C CYS A 185 -18.99 13.15 -3.35
N THR A 186 -20.02 12.31 -3.23
CA THR A 186 -20.43 11.77 -1.94
C THR A 186 -19.74 10.44 -1.65
N PHE A 187 -19.61 10.08 -0.38
CA PHE A 187 -19.10 8.76 0.01
C PHE A 187 -19.90 7.61 -0.61
N GLU A 188 -21.23 7.76 -0.71
CA GLU A 188 -22.11 6.75 -1.31
C GLU A 188 -21.81 6.53 -2.81
N GLU A 189 -21.54 7.60 -3.55
CA GLU A 189 -21.18 7.50 -4.96
C GLU A 189 -19.84 6.80 -5.18
N LEU A 190 -18.87 7.04 -4.30
CA LEU A 190 -17.51 6.50 -4.44
C LEU A 190 -17.36 5.11 -3.84
N CYS A 191 -18.04 4.79 -2.74
CA CYS A 191 -17.81 3.55 -1.97
C CYS A 191 -19.08 2.71 -1.76
N GLY A 192 -20.28 3.30 -1.91
CA GLY A 192 -21.56 2.57 -1.84
C GLY A 192 -21.88 1.77 -3.10
N LYS A 193 -21.44 2.26 -4.27
CA LYS A 193 -21.53 1.56 -5.56
C LYS A 193 -20.45 0.48 -5.69
N PRO A 194 -20.59 -0.48 -6.64
CA PRO A 194 -19.59 -1.52 -6.89
C PRO A 194 -18.36 -0.96 -7.63
N THR A 195 -17.69 0.03 -7.07
CA THR A 195 -16.44 0.63 -7.54
C THR A 195 -15.24 -0.15 -7.00
N GLY A 196 -14.12 -0.08 -7.73
CA GLY A 196 -12.88 -0.78 -7.41
C GLY A 196 -11.64 -0.01 -7.85
N ALA A 197 -10.48 -0.64 -7.67
CA ALA A 197 -9.17 -0.01 -7.87
C ALA A 197 -9.00 0.62 -9.27
N SER A 198 -9.48 -0.03 -10.33
CA SER A 198 -9.41 0.49 -11.70
C SER A 198 -10.20 1.79 -11.87
N ASP A 199 -11.35 1.93 -11.20
CA ASP A 199 -12.15 3.15 -11.29
C ASP A 199 -11.45 4.31 -10.59
N TYR A 200 -10.88 4.05 -9.41
CA TYR A 200 -10.15 5.06 -8.65
C TYR A 200 -8.87 5.50 -9.35
N LEU A 201 -8.18 4.59 -10.03
CA LEU A 201 -7.03 4.90 -10.86
C LEU A 201 -7.40 5.87 -11.99
N GLU A 202 -8.49 5.61 -12.70
CA GLU A 202 -8.96 6.50 -13.77
C GLU A 202 -9.43 7.84 -13.23
N MET A 203 -10.10 7.87 -12.07
CA MET A 203 -10.40 9.13 -11.37
C MET A 203 -9.13 9.90 -11.02
N ALA A 204 -8.09 9.23 -10.53
CA ALA A 204 -6.82 9.86 -10.14
C ALA A 204 -6.02 10.42 -11.32
N ARG A 205 -6.22 9.86 -12.52
CA ARG A 205 -5.65 10.39 -13.77
C ARG A 205 -6.35 11.68 -14.20
N ILE A 206 -7.66 11.75 -14.04
CA ILE A 206 -8.50 12.84 -14.57
C ILE A 206 -8.62 14.02 -13.60
N PHE A 207 -8.68 13.76 -12.30
CA PHE A 207 -8.92 14.77 -11.27
C PHE A 207 -7.66 15.02 -10.44
N ASP A 208 -7.35 16.30 -10.24
CA ASP A 208 -6.25 16.75 -9.38
C ASP A 208 -6.75 17.07 -7.97
N THR A 209 -8.07 17.27 -7.80
CA THR A 209 -8.71 17.55 -6.52
C THR A 209 -10.07 16.89 -6.43
N VAL A 210 -10.30 16.17 -5.33
CA VAL A 210 -11.54 15.44 -5.08
C VAL A 210 -12.08 15.83 -3.71
N PHE A 211 -13.31 16.35 -3.70
CA PHE A 211 -14.10 16.55 -2.49
C PHE A 211 -14.91 15.28 -2.22
N ILE A 212 -14.85 14.78 -0.98
CA ILE A 212 -15.61 13.61 -0.55
C ILE A 212 -16.50 14.03 0.62
N ARG A 213 -17.80 14.06 0.36
CA ARG A 213 -18.82 14.47 1.33
C ARG A 213 -19.47 13.31 2.06
N HIS A 214 -19.97 13.60 3.25
CA HIS A 214 -20.79 12.69 4.05
C HIS A 214 -20.08 11.36 4.35
N VAL A 215 -18.79 11.38 4.62
CA VAL A 215 -18.06 10.17 5.03
C VAL A 215 -18.57 9.74 6.41
N PRO A 216 -19.27 8.59 6.53
CA PRO A 216 -19.82 8.14 7.79
C PRO A 216 -18.72 7.61 8.71
N LYS A 217 -19.06 7.35 9.97
CA LYS A 217 -18.22 6.47 10.80
C LYS A 217 -18.25 5.07 10.17
N LEU A 218 -17.08 4.55 9.83
CA LEU A 218 -16.88 3.26 9.19
C LEU A 218 -16.90 2.18 10.28
N THR A 219 -18.10 1.65 10.51
CA THR A 219 -18.39 0.55 11.44
C THR A 219 -18.29 -0.81 10.73
N LEU A 220 -18.30 -1.92 11.49
CA LEU A 220 -18.27 -3.29 10.95
C LEU A 220 -19.37 -3.59 9.91
N THR A 221 -20.51 -2.91 10.00
CA THR A 221 -21.60 -3.01 9.02
C THR A 221 -21.24 -2.46 7.63
N LEU A 222 -20.25 -1.58 7.54
CA LEU A 222 -19.77 -0.94 6.32
C LEU A 222 -18.39 -1.46 5.89
N LYS A 223 -18.06 -2.72 6.21
CA LYS A 223 -16.73 -3.33 5.97
C LYS A 223 -16.30 -3.22 4.49
N ASP A 224 -17.20 -3.51 3.55
CA ASP A 224 -16.90 -3.41 2.11
C ASP A 224 -16.65 -1.97 1.67
N GLN A 225 -17.47 -1.04 2.15
CA GLN A 225 -17.32 0.39 1.87
C GLN A 225 -16.01 0.93 2.49
N ALA A 226 -15.62 0.44 3.67
CA ALA A 226 -14.37 0.80 4.33
C ALA A 226 -13.15 0.30 3.53
N ARG A 227 -13.17 -0.94 3.03
CA ARG A 227 -12.12 -1.49 2.15
C ARG A 227 -12.02 -0.72 0.83
N ARG A 228 -13.16 -0.35 0.23
CA ARG A 228 -13.21 0.50 -0.96
C ARG A 228 -12.63 1.88 -0.68
N PHE A 229 -12.94 2.47 0.47
CA PHE A 229 -12.42 3.77 0.89
C PHE A 229 -10.90 3.74 1.11
N ILE A 230 -10.36 2.70 1.76
CA ILE A 230 -8.90 2.49 1.85
C ILE A 230 -8.29 2.47 0.44
N THR A 231 -8.84 1.64 -0.46
CA THR A 231 -8.33 1.50 -1.83
C THR A 231 -8.38 2.81 -2.61
N LEU A 232 -9.45 3.60 -2.43
CA LEU A 232 -9.61 4.93 -3.02
C LEU A 232 -8.50 5.87 -2.55
N ILE A 233 -8.32 6.01 -1.23
CA ILE A 233 -7.31 6.89 -0.65
C ILE A 233 -5.91 6.44 -1.06
N ASP A 234 -5.66 5.14 -1.16
CA ASP A 234 -4.39 4.61 -1.62
C ASP A 234 -4.07 5.04 -3.06
N ASN A 235 -5.02 4.88 -3.98
CA ASN A 235 -4.84 5.31 -5.37
C ASN A 235 -4.64 6.82 -5.48
N PHE A 236 -5.41 7.61 -4.73
CA PHE A 236 -5.28 9.07 -4.71
C PHE A 236 -3.94 9.52 -4.13
N TYR A 237 -3.48 8.84 -3.08
CA TYR A 237 -2.19 9.11 -2.47
C TYR A 237 -1.04 8.93 -3.45
N ASP A 238 -1.02 7.77 -4.12
CA ASP A 238 0.05 7.38 -5.04
C ASP A 238 0.12 8.30 -6.27
N HIS A 239 -1.02 8.85 -6.69
CA HIS A 239 -1.13 9.78 -7.83
C HIS A 239 -1.10 11.26 -7.45
N LYS A 240 -0.81 11.57 -6.18
CA LYS A 240 -0.74 12.93 -5.64
C LYS A 240 -2.02 13.75 -5.86
N VAL A 241 -3.17 13.09 -5.76
CA VAL A 241 -4.50 13.72 -5.84
C VAL A 241 -4.81 14.39 -4.51
N ARG A 242 -5.26 15.65 -4.57
CA ARG A 242 -5.66 16.41 -3.38
C ARG A 242 -7.05 15.98 -2.92
N VAL A 243 -7.18 15.60 -1.66
CA VAL A 243 -8.45 15.10 -1.11
C VAL A 243 -8.95 16.04 -0.02
N VAL A 244 -10.20 16.47 -0.11
CA VAL A 244 -10.88 17.25 0.92
C VAL A 244 -12.04 16.43 1.46
N LEU A 245 -12.03 16.17 2.77
CA LEU A 245 -12.99 15.28 3.44
C LEU A 245 -13.96 16.06 4.32
N LEU A 246 -15.25 15.76 4.15
CA LEU A 246 -16.30 16.10 5.11
C LEU A 246 -16.80 14.80 5.75
N ALA A 247 -16.30 14.52 6.96
CA ALA A 247 -16.54 13.29 7.69
C ALA A 247 -17.36 13.53 8.97
N ALA A 248 -18.14 12.52 9.36
CA ALA A 248 -18.98 12.54 10.56
C ALA A 248 -18.19 12.41 11.88
N ALA A 249 -16.88 12.17 11.81
CA ALA A 249 -15.99 12.01 12.96
C ALA A 249 -14.56 12.46 12.62
N PRO A 250 -13.73 12.77 13.62
CA PRO A 250 -12.28 12.96 13.44
C PRO A 250 -11.63 11.74 12.79
N LEU A 251 -10.54 11.94 12.05
CA LEU A 251 -9.86 10.86 11.31
C LEU A 251 -9.44 9.70 12.23
N GLU A 252 -9.07 10.01 13.48
CA GLU A 252 -8.66 9.05 14.51
C GLU A 252 -9.82 8.15 14.97
N GLN A 253 -11.06 8.62 14.82
CA GLN A 253 -12.29 7.95 15.24
C GLN A 253 -13.18 7.56 14.05
N LEU A 254 -12.68 7.71 12.83
CA LEU A 254 -13.45 7.45 11.62
C LEU A 254 -13.71 5.94 11.45
N PHE A 255 -12.79 5.10 11.90
CA PHE A 255 -12.90 3.64 11.86
C PHE A 255 -13.18 3.07 13.25
N VAL A 256 -14.32 2.40 13.42
CA VAL A 256 -14.73 1.83 14.70
C VAL A 256 -14.47 0.32 14.70
N HIS A 257 -13.49 -0.09 15.52
CA HIS A 257 -13.10 -1.49 15.73
C HIS A 257 -13.58 -1.98 17.09
N THR A 258 -14.88 -2.01 17.33
CA THR A 258 -15.44 -2.72 18.49
C THR A 258 -15.88 -4.10 18.04
N GLY A 259 -15.20 -5.12 18.58
CA GLY A 259 -15.11 -6.50 18.11
C GLY A 259 -16.43 -7.20 17.80
N GLY A 260 -16.41 -7.97 16.71
CA GLY A 260 -17.50 -8.82 16.27
C GLY A 260 -17.08 -9.75 15.12
N GLU A 261 -15.83 -10.23 15.12
CA GLU A 261 -15.27 -11.09 14.05
C GLU A 261 -15.35 -12.59 14.35
N ASP A 262 -16.21 -13.01 15.28
CA ASP A 262 -16.21 -14.39 15.75
C ASP A 262 -17.25 -15.31 15.10
N GLU A 263 -18.33 -14.82 14.47
CA GLU A 263 -19.39 -15.75 14.00
C GLU A 263 -19.38 -16.02 12.49
N ARG A 264 -19.29 -14.99 11.64
CA ARG A 264 -19.44 -15.19 10.18
C ARG A 264 -18.20 -15.79 9.51
N ASP A 265 -17.01 -15.35 9.94
CA ASP A 265 -15.76 -15.88 9.39
C ASP A 265 -15.51 -17.30 9.90
N ARG A 266 -15.90 -17.62 11.14
CA ARG A 266 -15.86 -19.01 11.67
C ARG A 266 -16.75 -19.94 10.85
N GLN A 267 -17.94 -19.50 10.45
CA GLN A 267 -18.88 -20.31 9.68
C GLN A 267 -18.36 -20.64 8.27
N LEU A 268 -17.66 -19.70 7.61
CA LEU A 268 -17.01 -19.93 6.32
C LEU A 268 -15.74 -20.81 6.44
N LEU A 269 -15.04 -20.75 7.58
CA LEU A 269 -13.84 -21.55 7.84
C LEU A 269 -14.18 -23.01 8.20
N ASP A 270 -15.33 -23.22 8.86
CA ASP A 270 -15.91 -24.54 9.15
C ASP A 270 -16.36 -25.25 7.86
N ASP A 271 -16.99 -24.51 6.93
CA ASP A 271 -17.34 -24.99 5.59
C ASP A 271 -16.11 -25.38 4.74
N LEU A 272 -14.93 -24.80 5.03
CA LEU A 272 -13.65 -25.10 4.38
C LEU A 272 -12.84 -26.20 5.09
N GLY A 273 -13.34 -26.75 6.20
CA GLY A 273 -12.72 -27.85 6.93
C GLY A 273 -11.34 -27.52 7.52
N LEU A 274 -11.08 -26.24 7.85
CA LEU A 274 -9.84 -25.82 8.48
C LEU A 274 -9.91 -26.09 10.00
N SER A 275 -8.82 -26.58 10.59
CA SER A 275 -8.78 -26.81 12.04
C SER A 275 -8.99 -25.50 12.80
N ASP A 276 -9.63 -25.57 13.98
CA ASP A 276 -9.93 -24.39 14.82
C ASP A 276 -8.71 -23.49 15.03
N GLU A 277 -7.52 -24.08 15.17
CA GLU A 277 -6.24 -23.37 15.33
C GLU A 277 -5.78 -22.61 14.06
N ALA A 278 -6.09 -23.11 12.86
CA ALA A 278 -5.76 -22.45 11.60
C ALA A 278 -6.80 -21.36 11.27
N ALA A 279 -8.07 -21.62 11.60
CA ALA A 279 -9.15 -20.65 11.47
C ALA A 279 -8.95 -19.43 12.37
N GLU A 280 -8.62 -19.64 13.66
CA GLU A 280 -8.27 -18.56 14.60
C GLU A 280 -7.05 -17.75 14.15
N ARG A 281 -6.05 -18.41 13.55
CA ARG A 281 -4.89 -17.70 13.00
C ARG A 281 -5.28 -16.83 11.82
N LEU A 282 -6.10 -17.34 10.89
CA LEU A 282 -6.52 -16.59 9.71
C LEU A 282 -7.36 -15.38 10.07
N THR A 283 -8.31 -15.50 11.01
CA THR A 283 -9.12 -14.36 11.48
C THR A 283 -8.27 -13.30 12.18
N LEU A 284 -7.31 -13.71 13.01
CA LEU A 284 -6.36 -12.79 13.65
C LEU A 284 -5.48 -12.06 12.62
N PHE A 285 -4.97 -12.77 11.60
CA PHE A 285 -4.19 -12.16 10.53
C PHE A 285 -5.02 -11.14 9.73
N THR A 286 -6.28 -11.45 9.41
CA THR A 286 -7.15 -10.50 8.70
C THR A 286 -7.48 -9.27 9.54
N ALA A 287 -7.70 -9.44 10.85
CA ALA A 287 -7.99 -8.35 11.77
C ALA A 287 -6.79 -7.38 11.89
N GLU A 288 -5.58 -7.91 12.07
CA GLU A 288 -4.35 -7.11 12.14
C GLU A 288 -4.05 -6.39 10.82
N GLU A 289 -4.28 -7.04 9.67
CA GLU A 289 -4.09 -6.42 8.37
C GLU A 289 -5.07 -5.28 8.10
N GLU A 290 -6.33 -5.43 8.52
CA GLU A 290 -7.33 -4.37 8.42
C GLU A 290 -6.96 -3.19 9.31
N ILE A 291 -6.62 -3.42 10.58
CA ILE A 291 -6.16 -2.37 11.51
C ILE A 291 -4.97 -1.61 10.92
N PHE A 292 -3.99 -2.32 10.35
CA PHE A 292 -2.83 -1.71 9.73
C PHE A 292 -3.20 -0.87 8.49
N ALA A 293 -4.08 -1.39 7.63
CA ALA A 293 -4.58 -0.66 6.46
C ALA A 293 -5.29 0.64 6.88
N PHE A 294 -6.05 0.63 7.97
CA PHE A 294 -6.71 1.81 8.50
C PHE A 294 -5.73 2.83 9.07
N GLN A 295 -4.76 2.40 9.89
CA GLN A 295 -3.72 3.30 10.42
C GLN A 295 -2.93 3.97 9.30
N ARG A 296 -2.58 3.21 8.26
CA ARG A 296 -1.92 3.71 7.05
C ARG A 296 -2.78 4.73 6.31
N THR A 297 -4.07 4.45 6.16
CA THR A 297 -5.04 5.37 5.53
C THR A 297 -5.12 6.70 6.31
N VAL A 298 -5.25 6.65 7.63
CA VAL A 298 -5.29 7.86 8.48
C VAL A 298 -3.98 8.66 8.37
N SER A 299 -2.82 8.00 8.38
CA SER A 299 -1.52 8.64 8.19
C SER A 299 -1.43 9.34 6.82
N ARG A 300 -1.87 8.68 5.74
CA ARG A 300 -1.94 9.26 4.38
C ARG A 300 -2.86 10.47 4.34
N LEU A 301 -4.05 10.39 4.94
CA LEU A 301 -4.99 11.51 4.99
C LEU A 301 -4.45 12.71 5.76
N ARG A 302 -3.66 12.50 6.82
CA ARG A 302 -2.96 13.59 7.52
C ARG A 302 -1.90 14.24 6.65
N GLU A 303 -1.10 13.44 5.94
CA GLU A 303 -0.07 13.95 5.04
C GLU A 303 -0.68 14.74 3.86
N MET A 304 -1.80 14.26 3.31
CA MET A 304 -2.57 14.96 2.28
C MET A 304 -3.10 16.33 2.71
N GLN A 305 -3.12 16.65 4.01
CA GLN A 305 -3.51 17.97 4.51
C GLN A 305 -2.34 18.97 4.56
N THR A 306 -1.11 18.52 4.28
CA THR A 306 0.08 19.39 4.32
C THR A 306 0.21 20.23 3.05
N GLU A 307 0.72 21.45 3.19
CA GLU A 307 0.99 22.34 2.05
C GLU A 307 2.01 21.73 1.08
N ALA A 308 3.03 21.06 1.61
CA ALA A 308 4.04 20.37 0.81
C ALA A 308 3.42 19.35 -0.15
N TYR A 309 2.47 18.53 0.34
CA TYR A 309 1.76 17.56 -0.49
C TYR A 309 0.94 18.23 -1.59
N TRP A 310 0.29 19.36 -1.29
CA TRP A 310 -0.52 20.10 -2.27
C TRP A 310 0.34 20.76 -3.35
N MET A 311 1.54 21.24 -2.99
CA MET A 311 2.51 21.78 -3.93
C MET A 311 3.08 20.69 -4.85
N GLU A 312 3.39 19.52 -4.33
CA GLU A 312 3.83 18.36 -5.13
C GLU A 312 2.72 17.87 -6.10
N GLY A 313 1.47 17.93 -5.67
CA GLY A 313 0.31 17.52 -6.48
C GLY A 313 -0.13 18.54 -7.53
N ASP A 314 0.49 19.73 -7.59
CA ASP A 314 0.10 20.77 -8.55
C ASP A 314 0.64 20.49 -9.95
N ARG A 315 -0.15 19.76 -10.74
CA ARG A 315 0.12 19.43 -12.15
C ARG A 315 0.10 20.65 -13.08
N SER A 316 -0.35 21.82 -12.62
CA SER A 316 -0.33 23.05 -13.42
C SER A 316 1.09 23.60 -13.66
N SER A 317 2.04 23.23 -12.79
CA SER A 317 3.45 23.60 -12.91
C SER A 317 4.19 22.77 -13.98
N SER A 318 3.84 21.49 -14.13
CA SER A 318 4.45 20.55 -15.08
C SER A 318 4.14 20.89 -16.55
N SER A 319 3.02 21.57 -16.84
CA SER A 319 2.66 21.95 -18.22
C SER A 319 3.45 23.14 -18.76
N ARG A 320 4.09 23.95 -17.90
CA ARG A 320 4.93 25.09 -18.32
C ARG A 320 6.32 24.69 -18.81
N HIS A 321 6.79 23.48 -18.51
CA HIS A 321 8.09 22.98 -18.97
C HIS A 321 8.06 22.19 -20.28
N MET A 322 6.88 21.99 -20.88
CA MET A 322 6.74 21.33 -22.19
C MET A 322 6.39 22.29 -23.34
N SER A 323 6.45 23.60 -23.10
CA SER A 323 6.16 24.65 -24.09
C SER A 323 7.27 25.70 -24.15
N SER A 324 8.52 25.25 -24.20
CA SER A 324 9.70 26.04 -24.55
C SER A 324 10.66 25.23 -25.39
#